data_AF-A0A397B3I9-F1
#
_entry.id   AF-A0A397B3I9-F1
#
_cell.length_a   1.000
_cell.length_b   1.000
_cell.length_c   1.000
_cell.angle_alpha   90.00
_cell.angle_beta   90.00
_cell.angle_gamma   90.00
#
_symmetry.space_group_name_H-M   'P 1'
#
loop_
_entity.id
_entity.type
_entity.pdbx_description
1 polymer ?
#
loop_
_entity_poly.entity_id
_entity_poly.type
_entity_poly.pdbx_seq_one_letter_code
_entity_poly.pdbx_strand_id
1 'polypeptide(L)'
;MRHTISVKYLAALLLCVGCGLVILSFDVAAISITRFRRQQHDTPTNTSNRIIVDCITASFDSGWTNESALCNDRGKPRLAYMLYATDARTVCNAVIMAHNIRKLGTPPSIPIVTLVVDDVPAAIVQRLTDAGIVAIPVAHWKQAGVPSNAEWVSSLTKLRIFEARGYDKVIYLDSDAVIQRNLDHLFHLGDAVLWAPHAYYIGEQYAFGSTLLVFSPSSNQTFETIERAMATPPRPDYYDMDVLNDLFQTTCGYLPNHYVVLTYTIVDDVTWSFASKAERILSTYVHHFSPGLGIFKPWNTPRSVLDHREASYEPLFYDLLAEYWDHEDAMCAWLQAGNG
;
A
#
# COMPACT_ATOMS: atom_id res chain seq x y z
N MET A 1 12.06 -30.47 11.38
CA MET A 1 11.19 -30.42 12.57
C MET A 1 10.10 -29.40 12.30
N ARG A 2 8.83 -29.82 12.38
CA ARG A 2 7.67 -28.92 12.29
C ARG A 2 7.25 -28.62 13.73
N HIS A 3 7.13 -27.34 14.07
CA HIS A 3 6.56 -26.92 15.35
C HIS A 3 5.29 -26.14 15.04
N THR A 4 4.18 -26.66 15.55
CA THR A 4 2.85 -26.05 15.40
C THR A 4 2.48 -25.43 16.74
N ILE A 5 2.21 -24.13 16.74
CA ILE A 5 1.68 -23.42 17.91
C ILE A 5 0.23 -23.07 17.58
N SER A 6 -0.70 -23.64 18.34
CA SER A 6 -2.12 -23.30 18.26
C SER A 6 -2.40 -22.24 19.31
N VAL A 7 -2.74 -21.02 18.89
CA VAL A 7 -3.18 -19.96 19.81
C VAL A 7 -4.71 -19.95 19.78
N LYS A 8 -5.34 -20.33 20.89
CA LYS A 8 -6.79 -20.19 21.09
C LYS A 8 -7.05 -18.91 21.88
N TYR A 9 -7.75 -17.96 21.29
CA TYR A 9 -8.28 -16.81 22.04
C TYR A 9 -9.67 -17.17 22.56
N LEU A 10 -9.83 -17.16 23.89
CA LEU A 10 -11.15 -17.29 24.51
C LEU A 10 -11.69 -15.87 24.74
N ALA A 11 -12.63 -15.42 23.92
CA ALA A 11 -13.40 -14.21 24.21
C ALA A 11 -14.68 -14.63 24.96
N ALA A 12 -14.81 -14.22 26.21
CA ALA A 12 -16.03 -14.42 26.99
C ALA A 12 -16.79 -13.09 27.09
N LEU A 13 -18.01 -13.05 26.54
CA LEU A 13 -18.92 -11.93 26.74
C LEU A 13 -19.83 -12.26 27.93
N LEU A 14 -19.74 -11.50 29.02
CA LEU A 14 -20.66 -11.60 30.16
C LEU A 14 -21.89 -10.73 29.91
N LEU A 15 -23.01 -11.36 29.57
CA LEU A 15 -24.32 -10.69 29.53
C LEU A 15 -25.06 -10.97 30.84
N CYS A 16 -25.31 -9.92 31.62
CA CYS A 16 -26.09 -10.01 32.85
C CYS A 16 -27.56 -9.74 32.52
N VAL A 17 -28.36 -10.80 32.38
CA VAL A 17 -29.82 -10.69 32.27
C VAL A 17 -30.41 -11.49 33.43
N GLY A 18 -31.20 -10.80 34.26
CA GLY A 18 -32.01 -11.32 35.38
C GLY A 18 -31.78 -12.77 35.82
N CYS A 19 -31.03 -12.93 36.92
CA CYS A 19 -30.98 -14.14 37.75
C CYS A 19 -30.32 -15.42 37.19
N GLY A 20 -29.59 -15.38 36.09
CA GLY A 20 -28.75 -16.51 35.64
C GLY A 20 -27.51 -16.05 34.91
N LEU A 21 -26.32 -16.47 35.38
CA LEU A 21 -25.07 -16.25 34.66
C LEU A 21 -25.04 -17.16 33.43
N VAL A 22 -25.11 -16.60 32.21
CA VAL A 22 -24.95 -17.36 30.97
C VAL A 22 -23.60 -16.99 30.35
N ILE A 23 -22.69 -17.96 30.25
CA ILE A 23 -21.43 -17.82 29.54
C ILE A 23 -21.67 -18.27 28.10
N LEU A 24 -21.65 -17.33 27.15
CA LEU A 24 -21.57 -17.66 25.72
C LEU A 24 -20.10 -17.76 25.34
N SER A 25 -19.63 -18.99 25.09
CA SER A 25 -18.34 -19.24 24.47
C SER A 25 -18.50 -19.20 22.95
N PHE A 26 -17.77 -18.30 22.29
CA PHE A 26 -17.62 -18.33 20.83
C PHE A 26 -16.25 -18.94 20.50
N ASP A 27 -16.23 -19.94 19.63
CA ASP A 27 -14.99 -20.44 19.04
C ASP A 27 -14.46 -19.36 18.08
N VAL A 28 -13.46 -18.59 18.54
CA VAL A 28 -12.69 -17.70 17.67
C VAL A 28 -11.82 -18.60 16.79
N ALA A 29 -11.94 -18.43 15.46
CA ALA A 29 -11.24 -19.23 14.46
C ALA A 29 -9.77 -19.50 14.85
N ALA A 30 -9.37 -20.78 14.86
CA ALA A 30 -8.01 -21.13 15.22
C ALA A 30 -7.05 -20.70 14.10
N ILE A 31 -6.04 -19.91 14.46
CA ILE A 31 -4.91 -19.60 13.58
C ILE A 31 -3.84 -20.64 13.90
N SER A 32 -3.53 -21.50 12.94
CA SER A 32 -2.40 -22.42 13.06
C SER A 32 -1.17 -21.81 12.42
N ILE A 33 -0.15 -21.51 13.23
CA ILE A 33 1.15 -21.06 12.74
C ILE A 33 2.07 -22.27 12.69
N THR A 34 2.46 -22.67 11.48
CA THR A 34 3.43 -23.75 11.29
C THR A 34 4.79 -23.17 10.92
N ARG A 35 5.78 -23.41 11.78
CA ARG A 35 7.18 -23.16 11.44
C ARG A 35 7.77 -24.39 10.80
N PHE A 36 8.34 -24.23 9.62
CA PHE A 36 9.09 -25.30 8.95
C PHE A 36 10.35 -24.76 8.31
N ARG A 37 11.37 -25.62 8.18
CA ARG A 37 12.56 -25.33 7.40
C ARG A 37 12.38 -25.89 6.00
N ARG A 38 12.56 -25.05 4.99
CA ARG A 38 12.64 -25.49 3.59
C ARG A 38 14.09 -25.46 3.14
N GLN A 39 14.54 -26.55 2.52
CA GLN A 39 15.79 -26.55 1.76
C GLN A 39 15.46 -26.16 0.33
N GLN A 40 16.10 -25.11 -0.18
CA GLN A 40 16.01 -24.71 -1.58
C GLN A 40 17.40 -24.83 -2.21
N HIS A 41 17.45 -25.34 -3.43
CA HIS A 41 18.67 -25.45 -4.23
C HIS A 41 18.62 -24.39 -5.34
N ASP A 42 19.66 -23.55 -5.41
CA ASP A 42 19.85 -22.61 -6.51
C ASP A 42 20.41 -23.36 -7.73
N THR A 43 19.53 -23.77 -8.66
CA THR A 43 19.88 -24.21 -10.03
C THR A 43 20.84 -25.42 -10.20
N PRO A 44 20.94 -26.04 -11.41
CA PRO A 44 21.56 -27.36 -11.58
C PRO A 44 23.10 -27.42 -11.55
N THR A 45 23.80 -26.31 -11.34
CA THR A 45 25.27 -26.26 -11.46
C THR A 45 25.92 -25.81 -10.15
N ASN A 46 26.15 -26.80 -9.28
CA ASN A 46 27.17 -26.91 -8.21
C ASN A 46 28.01 -25.64 -7.94
N THR A 47 27.91 -24.96 -6.80
CA THR A 47 28.54 -25.36 -5.53
C THR A 47 27.89 -24.74 -4.28
N SER A 48 27.56 -25.60 -3.32
CA SER A 48 27.72 -25.43 -1.86
C SER A 48 27.19 -24.21 -1.10
N ASN A 49 26.15 -23.49 -1.54
CA ASN A 49 25.39 -22.63 -0.62
C ASN A 49 24.04 -23.26 -0.26
N ARG A 50 24.00 -23.93 0.91
CA ARG A 50 22.76 -24.45 1.49
C ARG A 50 22.03 -23.31 2.21
N ILE A 51 21.03 -22.72 1.56
CA ILE A 51 20.18 -21.72 2.22
C ILE A 51 19.13 -22.47 3.06
N ILE A 52 19.22 -22.36 4.39
CA ILE A 52 18.18 -22.81 5.30
C ILE A 52 17.21 -21.65 5.47
N VAL A 53 16.04 -21.77 4.86
CA VAL A 53 15.00 -20.74 4.96
C VAL A 53 14.03 -21.13 6.08
N ASP A 54 13.91 -20.28 7.10
CA ASP A 54 12.94 -20.45 8.18
C ASP A 54 11.59 -19.88 7.71
N CYS A 55 10.62 -20.76 7.41
CA CYS A 55 9.33 -20.38 6.83
C CYS A 55 8.22 -20.37 7.89
N ILE A 56 7.29 -19.42 7.74
CA ILE A 56 6.05 -19.36 8.50
C ILE A 56 4.87 -19.52 7.53
N THR A 57 3.96 -20.44 7.82
CA THR A 57 2.62 -20.47 7.22
C THR A 57 1.58 -20.19 8.31
N ALA A 58 0.57 -19.38 7.98
CA ALA A 58 -0.64 -19.21 8.77
C ALA A 58 -1.80 -19.82 8.00
N SER A 59 -2.52 -20.76 8.61
CA SER A 59 -3.75 -21.32 8.06
C SER A 59 -4.93 -20.93 8.94
N PHE A 60 -6.03 -20.54 8.32
CA PHE A 60 -7.32 -20.36 8.98
C PHE A 60 -8.19 -21.61 8.77
N ASP A 61 -8.98 -22.01 9.77
CA ASP A 61 -9.92 -23.14 9.69
C ASP A 61 -11.07 -22.94 8.68
N SER A 62 -11.12 -21.82 7.95
CA SER A 62 -12.16 -21.49 6.98
C SER A 62 -11.99 -22.16 5.61
N GLY A 63 -11.06 -23.11 5.44
CA GLY A 63 -10.87 -23.86 4.19
C GLY A 63 -10.17 -23.08 3.07
N TRP A 64 -9.60 -21.92 3.36
CA TRP A 64 -8.78 -21.14 2.43
C TRP A 64 -7.30 -21.44 2.67
N THR A 65 -6.67 -22.20 1.77
CA THR A 65 -5.22 -22.46 1.78
C THR A 65 -4.51 -21.54 0.80
N ASN A 66 -4.37 -20.25 1.12
CA ASN A 66 -3.40 -19.40 0.44
C ASN A 66 -2.09 -19.43 1.25
N GLU A 67 -1.28 -20.47 1.03
CA GLU A 67 0.02 -20.64 1.67
C GLU A 67 1.06 -19.71 1.02
N SER A 68 1.06 -18.43 1.38
CA SER A 68 2.25 -17.59 1.17
C SER A 68 3.24 -17.89 2.30
N ALA A 69 4.17 -18.83 2.06
CA ALA A 69 5.24 -19.12 3.01
C ALA A 69 6.19 -17.90 3.10
N LEU A 70 6.18 -17.21 4.26
CA LEU A 70 7.16 -16.16 4.56
C LEU A 70 8.46 -16.84 5.00
N CYS A 71 9.36 -17.07 4.06
CA CYS A 71 10.62 -17.75 4.28
C CYS A 71 11.74 -16.71 4.52
N ASN A 72 12.39 -16.77 5.69
CA ASN A 72 13.51 -15.91 6.07
C ASN A 72 14.86 -16.53 5.66
N ASP A 73 15.58 -15.90 4.73
CA ASP A 73 17.00 -16.17 4.45
C ASP A 73 17.82 -15.48 5.54
N ARG A 74 18.44 -16.26 6.44
CA ARG A 74 19.14 -15.71 7.62
C ARG A 74 20.23 -14.73 7.19
N GLY A 75 19.98 -13.44 7.36
CA GLY A 75 20.94 -12.36 7.11
C GLY A 75 20.52 -11.35 6.03
N LYS A 76 19.41 -11.57 5.31
CA LYS A 76 18.87 -10.58 4.36
C LYS A 76 17.65 -9.87 4.96
N PRO A 77 17.53 -8.54 4.81
CA PRO A 77 16.34 -7.83 5.24
C PRO A 77 15.14 -8.29 4.42
N ARG A 78 13.99 -8.47 5.08
CA ARG A 78 12.71 -8.78 4.46
C ARG A 78 12.07 -7.50 3.96
N LEU A 79 12.13 -7.32 2.66
CA LEU A 79 11.63 -6.13 1.98
C LEU A 79 10.20 -6.36 1.48
N ALA A 80 9.42 -5.30 1.32
CA ALA A 80 8.15 -5.36 0.59
C ALA A 80 7.79 -4.02 -0.03
N TYR A 81 7.06 -4.08 -1.14
CA TYR A 81 6.17 -2.99 -1.51
C TYR A 81 4.81 -3.19 -0.83
N MET A 82 4.21 -2.12 -0.34
CA MET A 82 2.85 -2.12 0.23
C MET A 82 1.94 -1.14 -0.50
N LEU A 83 0.71 -1.56 -0.72
CA LEU A 83 -0.40 -0.79 -1.25
C LEU A 83 -1.60 -0.97 -0.31
N TYR A 84 -2.68 -0.21 -0.51
CA TYR A 84 -3.97 -0.51 0.10
C TYR A 84 -5.11 -0.40 -0.91
N ALA A 85 -6.21 -1.11 -0.63
CA ALA A 85 -7.42 -1.10 -1.42
C ALA A 85 -8.66 -1.14 -0.54
N THR A 86 -9.65 -0.33 -0.89
CA THR A 86 -10.90 -0.12 -0.14
C THR A 86 -12.15 -0.48 -0.93
N ASP A 87 -12.01 -0.76 -2.23
CA ASP A 87 -13.09 -1.09 -3.16
C ASP A 87 -12.54 -1.80 -4.42
N ALA A 88 -13.42 -2.12 -5.37
CA ALA A 88 -13.04 -2.76 -6.62
C ALA A 88 -12.08 -1.90 -7.48
N ARG A 89 -12.27 -0.58 -7.49
CA ARG A 89 -11.45 0.36 -8.28
C ARG A 89 -10.02 0.39 -7.76
N THR A 90 -9.84 0.51 -6.45
CA THR A 90 -8.54 0.52 -5.78
C THR A 90 -7.85 -0.84 -5.81
N VAL A 91 -8.61 -1.96 -5.85
CA VAL A 91 -8.06 -3.28 -6.18
C VAL A 91 -7.47 -3.30 -7.59
N CYS A 92 -8.19 -2.79 -8.59
CA CYS A 92 -7.64 -2.68 -9.94
C CYS A 92 -6.38 -1.80 -9.98
N ASN A 93 -6.42 -0.63 -9.35
CA ASN A 93 -5.26 0.26 -9.26
C ASN A 93 -4.05 -0.46 -8.64
N ALA A 94 -4.27 -1.28 -7.59
CA ALA A 94 -3.21 -2.07 -6.99
C ALA A 94 -2.63 -3.13 -7.94
N VAL A 95 -3.47 -3.78 -8.76
CA VAL A 95 -3.03 -4.70 -9.81
C VAL A 95 -2.16 -3.99 -10.87
N ILE A 96 -2.60 -2.82 -11.34
CA ILE A 96 -1.85 -2.01 -12.31
C ILE A 96 -0.50 -1.57 -11.71
N MET A 97 -0.50 -1.04 -10.49
CA MET A 97 0.72 -0.60 -9.81
C MET A 97 1.70 -1.77 -9.62
N ALA A 98 1.20 -2.94 -9.22
CA ALA A 98 2.03 -4.13 -9.06
C ALA A 98 2.67 -4.57 -10.38
N HIS A 99 1.90 -4.56 -11.48
CA HIS A 99 2.42 -4.82 -12.82
C HIS A 99 3.56 -3.86 -13.17
N ASN A 100 3.35 -2.55 -12.95
CA ASN A 100 4.34 -1.52 -13.27
C ASN A 100 5.62 -1.64 -12.44
N ILE A 101 5.51 -1.92 -11.14
CA ILE A 101 6.66 -2.21 -10.27
C ILE A 101 7.49 -3.38 -10.82
N ARG A 102 6.83 -4.47 -11.24
CA ARG A 102 7.51 -5.63 -11.85
C ARG A 102 8.16 -5.29 -13.19
N LYS A 103 7.47 -4.52 -14.04
CA LYS A 103 7.99 -4.07 -15.34
C LYS A 103 9.25 -3.23 -15.20
N LEU A 104 9.39 -2.48 -14.09
CA LEU A 104 10.57 -1.68 -13.76
C LEU A 104 11.70 -2.48 -13.09
N GLY A 105 11.58 -3.80 -13.00
CA GLY A 105 12.69 -4.69 -12.62
C GLY A 105 12.73 -5.14 -11.17
N THR A 106 11.75 -4.78 -10.33
CA THR A 106 11.70 -5.28 -8.95
C THR A 106 11.54 -6.81 -8.93
N PRO A 107 12.49 -7.56 -8.33
CA PRO A 107 12.52 -9.02 -8.42
C PRO A 107 11.39 -9.66 -7.63
N PRO A 108 10.86 -10.84 -8.05
CA PRO A 108 9.81 -11.56 -7.34
C PRO A 108 10.12 -11.88 -5.87
N SER A 109 11.40 -11.89 -5.48
CA SER A 109 11.84 -12.05 -4.09
C SER A 109 11.43 -10.90 -3.17
N ILE A 110 11.11 -9.72 -3.71
CA ILE A 110 10.50 -8.60 -2.99
C ILE A 110 8.99 -8.70 -3.25
N PRO A 111 8.17 -9.15 -2.27
CA PRO A 111 6.73 -9.24 -2.44
C PRO A 111 6.09 -7.86 -2.61
N ILE A 112 4.99 -7.85 -3.35
CA ILE A 112 4.06 -6.72 -3.42
C ILE A 112 2.85 -7.15 -2.60
N VAL A 113 2.54 -6.38 -1.56
CA VAL A 113 1.50 -6.64 -0.59
C VAL A 113 0.42 -5.59 -0.75
N THR A 114 -0.85 -5.98 -0.74
CA THR A 114 -1.97 -5.04 -0.70
C THR A 114 -2.79 -5.30 0.55
N LEU A 115 -2.91 -4.28 1.39
CA LEU A 115 -3.86 -4.28 2.50
C LEU A 115 -5.25 -4.02 1.94
N VAL A 116 -6.15 -4.99 2.05
CA VAL A 116 -7.50 -4.88 1.52
C VAL A 116 -8.50 -4.89 2.66
N VAL A 117 -9.43 -3.96 2.65
CA VAL A 117 -10.50 -3.93 3.66
C VAL A 117 -11.35 -5.20 3.59
N ASP A 118 -11.80 -5.66 4.75
CA ASP A 118 -12.58 -6.89 4.92
C ASP A 118 -14.00 -6.82 4.34
N ASP A 119 -14.49 -5.64 3.98
CA ASP A 119 -15.77 -5.41 3.30
C ASP A 119 -15.69 -5.47 1.76
N VAL A 120 -14.50 -5.65 1.16
CA VAL A 120 -14.36 -5.94 -0.28
C VAL A 120 -14.73 -7.40 -0.57
N PRO A 121 -15.62 -7.69 -1.55
CA PRO A 121 -16.03 -9.06 -1.85
C PRO A 121 -14.85 -9.98 -2.20
N ALA A 122 -14.84 -11.21 -1.70
CA ALA A 122 -13.75 -12.17 -1.90
C ALA A 122 -13.40 -12.41 -3.39
N ALA A 123 -14.40 -12.39 -4.28
CA ALA A 123 -14.20 -12.52 -5.72
C ALA A 123 -13.39 -11.36 -6.33
N ILE A 124 -13.49 -10.17 -5.73
CA ILE A 124 -12.69 -8.99 -6.11
C ILE A 124 -11.30 -9.09 -5.49
N VAL A 125 -11.19 -9.50 -4.21
CA VAL A 125 -9.89 -9.74 -3.56
C VAL A 125 -9.05 -10.77 -4.33
N GLN A 126 -9.68 -11.81 -4.88
CA GLN A 126 -9.02 -12.84 -5.70
C GLN A 126 -8.23 -12.25 -6.88
N ARG A 127 -8.63 -11.09 -7.40
CA ARG A 127 -7.92 -10.40 -8.50
C ARG A 127 -6.50 -9.99 -8.11
N LEU A 128 -6.26 -9.67 -6.83
CA LEU A 128 -4.92 -9.38 -6.32
C LEU A 128 -4.05 -10.64 -6.38
N THR A 129 -4.56 -11.76 -5.87
CA THR A 129 -3.79 -13.01 -5.82
C THR A 129 -3.56 -13.60 -7.21
N ASP A 130 -4.51 -13.46 -8.12
CA ASP A 130 -4.35 -13.84 -9.54
C ASP A 130 -3.21 -13.05 -10.21
N ALA A 131 -2.99 -11.80 -9.78
CA ALA A 131 -1.89 -10.94 -10.22
C ALA A 131 -0.56 -11.18 -9.47
N GLY A 132 -0.48 -12.20 -8.61
CA GLY A 132 0.73 -12.51 -7.82
C GLY A 132 0.99 -11.54 -6.66
N ILE A 133 -0.04 -10.81 -6.22
CA ILE A 133 0.01 -9.90 -5.08
C ILE A 133 -0.38 -10.66 -3.80
N VAL A 134 0.30 -10.37 -2.70
CA VAL A 134 -0.09 -10.87 -1.37
C VAL A 134 -1.22 -9.99 -0.84
N ALA A 135 -2.46 -10.49 -0.84
CA ALA A 135 -3.61 -9.80 -0.27
C ALA A 135 -3.70 -10.07 1.24
N ILE A 136 -3.71 -9.00 2.05
CA ILE A 136 -3.86 -9.08 3.51
C ILE A 136 -5.15 -8.38 3.90
N PRO A 137 -6.16 -9.10 4.42
CA PRO A 137 -7.38 -8.48 4.91
C PRO A 137 -7.09 -7.64 6.17
N VAL A 138 -7.67 -6.45 6.22
CA VAL A 138 -7.58 -5.53 7.35
C VAL A 138 -8.94 -4.92 7.66
N ALA A 139 -9.17 -4.54 8.91
CA ALA A 139 -10.43 -3.88 9.28
C ALA A 139 -10.51 -2.48 8.66
N HIS A 140 -11.64 -2.14 8.05
CA HIS A 140 -11.85 -0.80 7.48
C HIS A 140 -11.70 0.28 8.56
N TRP A 141 -10.77 1.23 8.37
CA TRP A 141 -10.58 2.36 9.30
C TRP A 141 -11.14 3.65 8.68
N LYS A 142 -12.18 4.20 9.32
CA LYS A 142 -12.81 5.48 8.98
C LYS A 142 -12.87 6.38 10.22
N GLN A 143 -12.84 7.70 10.02
CA GLN A 143 -13.02 8.63 11.14
C GLN A 143 -14.50 8.67 11.54
N ALA A 144 -14.78 8.56 12.84
CA ALA A 144 -16.15 8.69 13.33
C ALA A 144 -16.69 10.10 13.05
N GLY A 145 -17.93 10.20 12.58
CA GLY A 145 -18.60 11.47 12.30
C GLY A 145 -18.30 12.09 10.94
N VAL A 146 -17.41 11.51 10.14
CA VAL A 146 -17.18 11.92 8.73
C VAL A 146 -18.19 11.20 7.81
N PRO A 147 -18.87 11.91 6.90
CA PRO A 147 -19.80 11.29 5.95
C PRO A 147 -19.15 10.19 5.10
N SER A 148 -19.89 9.12 4.82
CA SER A 148 -19.40 7.97 4.04
C SER A 148 -19.08 8.29 2.58
N ASN A 149 -19.54 9.42 2.05
CA ASN A 149 -19.28 9.91 0.71
C ASN A 149 -18.15 10.96 0.64
N ALA A 150 -17.51 11.28 1.78
CA ALA A 150 -16.35 12.16 1.78
C ALA A 150 -15.19 11.48 1.04
N GLU A 151 -14.48 12.26 0.22
CA GLU A 151 -13.44 11.77 -0.71
C GLU A 151 -12.37 10.91 -0.01
N TRP A 152 -11.99 11.29 1.20
CA TRP A 152 -10.89 10.66 1.95
C TRP A 152 -11.36 9.81 3.12
N VAL A 153 -12.66 9.49 3.23
CA VAL A 153 -13.24 8.80 4.39
C VAL A 153 -12.55 7.49 4.75
N SER A 154 -12.03 6.78 3.74
CA SER A 154 -11.36 5.49 3.89
C SER A 154 -9.84 5.61 4.01
N SER A 155 -9.28 6.83 3.91
CA SER A 155 -7.83 7.01 3.81
C SER A 155 -7.10 6.59 5.09
N LEU A 156 -7.74 6.62 6.26
CA LEU A 156 -7.15 6.12 7.50
C LEU A 156 -6.81 4.62 7.44
N THR A 157 -7.45 3.83 6.57
CA THR A 157 -7.09 2.42 6.36
C THR A 157 -5.62 2.28 5.94
N LYS A 158 -5.08 3.24 5.20
CA LYS A 158 -3.67 3.33 4.83
C LYS A 158 -2.74 3.26 6.02
N LEU A 159 -3.10 3.85 7.16
CA LEU A 159 -2.24 3.89 8.34
C LEU A 159 -1.94 2.49 8.90
N ARG A 160 -2.74 1.49 8.53
CA ARG A 160 -2.46 0.09 8.87
C ARG A 160 -1.18 -0.44 8.25
N ILE A 161 -0.59 0.20 7.24
CA ILE A 161 0.72 -0.21 6.70
C ILE A 161 1.82 -0.23 7.77
N PHE A 162 1.67 0.56 8.84
CA PHE A 162 2.60 0.60 9.95
C PHE A 162 2.46 -0.57 10.94
N GLU A 163 1.39 -1.38 10.87
CA GLU A 163 1.28 -2.59 11.70
C GLU A 163 2.43 -3.55 11.41
N ALA A 164 3.01 -4.12 12.47
CA ALA A 164 4.13 -5.03 12.36
C ALA A 164 3.72 -6.34 11.65
N ARG A 165 4.04 -6.48 10.37
CA ARG A 165 3.77 -7.69 9.55
C ARG A 165 4.99 -8.55 9.30
N GLY A 166 6.06 -8.25 10.03
CA GLY A 166 7.35 -8.84 9.77
C GLY A 166 7.86 -8.44 8.39
N TYR A 167 8.09 -7.16 8.19
CA TYR A 167 9.00 -6.67 7.15
C TYR A 167 10.02 -5.80 7.85
N ASP A 168 11.25 -5.85 7.37
CA ASP A 168 12.35 -5.07 7.94
C ASP A 168 12.40 -3.69 7.28
N LYS A 169 11.98 -3.59 6.02
CA LYS A 169 11.78 -2.31 5.32
C LYS A 169 10.67 -2.40 4.28
N VAL A 170 9.84 -1.37 4.22
CA VAL A 170 8.68 -1.26 3.34
C VAL A 170 8.79 0.00 2.51
N ILE A 171 8.50 -0.12 1.20
CA ILE A 171 8.14 1.02 0.34
C ILE A 171 6.64 0.96 0.14
N TYR A 172 5.94 2.00 0.55
CA TYR A 172 4.51 2.15 0.33
C TYR A 172 4.25 3.13 -0.82
N LEU A 173 3.22 2.85 -1.62
CA LEU A 173 2.70 3.75 -2.66
C LEU A 173 1.17 3.84 -2.58
N ASP A 174 0.62 5.03 -2.73
CA ASP A 174 -0.78 5.17 -3.14
C ASP A 174 -0.94 4.55 -4.56
N SER A 175 -2.01 3.78 -4.77
CA SER A 175 -2.19 2.99 -6.00
C SER A 175 -2.74 3.80 -7.18
N ASP A 176 -3.20 5.02 -6.93
CA ASP A 176 -3.69 5.99 -7.91
C ASP A 176 -2.56 6.87 -8.46
N ALA A 177 -1.50 6.21 -8.89
CA ALA A 177 -0.32 6.82 -9.48
C ALA A 177 0.25 5.94 -10.60
N VAL A 178 1.14 6.52 -11.39
CA VAL A 178 1.96 5.80 -12.37
C VAL A 178 3.42 5.89 -11.94
N ILE A 179 4.03 4.75 -11.65
CA ILE A 179 5.47 4.64 -11.42
C ILE A 179 6.21 4.55 -12.76
N GLN A 180 7.16 5.46 -12.99
CA GLN A 180 7.93 5.57 -14.22
C GLN A 180 9.37 5.06 -14.07
N ARG A 181 9.85 4.91 -12.82
CA ARG A 181 11.23 4.50 -12.51
C ARG A 181 11.26 3.57 -11.31
N ASN A 182 12.20 2.62 -11.31
CA ASN A 182 12.39 1.68 -10.20
C ASN A 182 12.70 2.43 -8.88
N LEU A 183 12.11 1.97 -7.77
CA LEU A 183 12.26 2.58 -6.43
C LEU A 183 13.08 1.70 -5.47
N ASP A 184 13.64 0.57 -5.92
CA ASP A 184 14.30 -0.42 -5.04
C ASP A 184 15.52 0.16 -4.33
N HIS A 185 16.15 1.22 -4.87
CA HIS A 185 17.23 1.92 -4.19
C HIS A 185 16.78 2.51 -2.84
N LEU A 186 15.48 2.81 -2.66
CA LEU A 186 14.95 3.33 -1.40
C LEU A 186 14.98 2.32 -0.25
N PHE A 187 15.09 1.01 -0.53
CA PHE A 187 15.34 0.01 0.51
C PHE A 187 16.71 0.19 1.20
N HIS A 188 17.61 1.01 0.63
CA HIS A 188 18.93 1.31 1.21
C HIS A 188 18.96 2.63 2.00
N LEU A 189 17.83 3.35 2.08
CA LEU A 189 17.75 4.54 2.93
C LEU A 189 18.07 4.20 4.39
N GLY A 190 18.67 5.14 5.10
CA GLY A 190 18.99 5.01 6.51
C GLY A 190 17.76 5.00 7.43
N ASP A 191 18.02 5.12 8.72
CA ASP A 191 16.98 5.12 9.75
C ASP A 191 16.27 6.47 9.81
N ALA A 192 14.94 6.42 9.78
CA ALA A 192 14.00 7.49 10.08
C ALA A 192 12.70 6.84 10.57
N VAL A 193 11.81 7.59 11.23
CA VAL A 193 10.48 7.06 11.56
C VAL A 193 9.73 6.66 10.28
N LEU A 194 9.84 7.52 9.27
CA LEU A 194 9.45 7.29 7.89
C LEU A 194 10.24 8.24 6.98
N TRP A 195 10.38 7.89 5.72
CA TRP A 195 10.78 8.79 4.65
C TRP A 195 9.60 9.12 3.75
N ALA A 196 9.46 10.38 3.35
CA ALA A 196 8.35 10.84 2.51
C ALA A 196 8.79 11.99 1.58
N PRO A 197 8.19 12.15 0.38
CA PRO A 197 8.42 13.32 -0.45
C PRO A 197 7.81 14.58 0.20
N HIS A 198 8.46 15.72 0.01
CA HIS A 198 7.85 17.00 0.37
C HIS A 198 6.52 17.23 -0.36
N ALA A 199 5.53 17.75 0.36
CA ALA A 199 4.29 18.23 -0.22
C ALA A 199 4.49 19.68 -0.71
N TYR A 200 5.26 19.86 -1.79
CA TYR A 200 5.60 21.19 -2.33
C TYR A 200 4.38 22.05 -2.76
N TYR A 201 3.21 21.44 -2.85
CA TYR A 201 1.92 22.07 -3.14
C TYR A 201 1.23 22.62 -1.87
N ILE A 202 1.85 22.45 -0.70
CA ILE A 202 1.44 23.02 0.59
C ILE A 202 2.45 24.13 0.95
N GLY A 203 1.97 25.24 1.52
CA GLY A 203 2.81 26.42 1.80
C GLY A 203 3.81 26.18 2.95
N GLU A 204 3.47 25.30 3.88
CA GLU A 204 4.29 24.86 4.98
C GLU A 204 5.46 24.01 4.49
N GLN A 205 6.69 24.52 4.63
CA GLN A 205 7.90 23.84 4.13
C GLN A 205 8.17 22.48 4.77
N TYR A 206 7.61 22.21 5.95
CA TYR A 206 7.73 20.95 6.67
C TYR A 206 6.64 19.93 6.30
N ALA A 207 5.69 20.29 5.43
CA ALA A 207 4.67 19.36 5.00
C ALA A 207 5.26 18.31 4.06
N PHE A 208 4.89 17.05 4.30
CA PHE A 208 5.22 15.93 3.42
C PHE A 208 3.97 15.21 2.93
N GLY A 209 4.05 14.67 1.71
CA GLY A 209 2.99 13.87 1.13
C GLY A 209 3.04 12.44 1.67
N SER A 210 1.88 11.84 1.90
CA SER A 210 1.79 10.44 2.31
C SER A 210 1.75 9.46 1.11
N THR A 211 1.91 9.96 -0.12
CA THR A 211 1.73 9.20 -1.38
C THR A 211 2.82 8.16 -1.65
N LEU A 212 4.01 8.37 -1.10
CA LEU A 212 5.14 7.46 -1.09
C LEU A 212 5.75 7.49 0.31
N LEU A 213 5.87 6.34 0.97
CA LEU A 213 6.47 6.23 2.29
C LEU A 213 7.53 5.13 2.31
N VAL A 214 8.64 5.35 3.01
CA VAL A 214 9.64 4.30 3.26
C VAL A 214 9.90 4.19 4.75
N PHE A 215 9.67 3.03 5.33
CA PHE A 215 9.72 2.86 6.79
C PHE A 215 10.06 1.42 7.19
N SER A 216 10.39 1.24 8.47
CA SER A 216 10.76 -0.06 9.06
C SER A 216 9.70 -0.47 10.10
N PRO A 217 8.73 -1.33 9.77
CA PRO A 217 7.66 -1.76 10.69
C PRO A 217 8.10 -2.84 11.69
N SER A 218 9.41 -2.96 11.96
CA SER A 218 9.97 -4.05 12.77
C SER A 218 9.52 -4.02 14.23
N SER A 219 8.96 -2.91 14.70
CA SER A 219 8.18 -2.80 15.94
C SER A 219 6.80 -2.21 15.65
N ASN A 220 5.83 -2.50 16.53
CA ASN A 220 4.48 -1.93 16.41
C ASN A 220 4.37 -0.50 16.99
N GLN A 221 5.49 0.09 17.44
CA GLN A 221 5.51 1.34 18.20
C GLN A 221 4.97 2.54 17.41
N THR A 222 5.33 2.65 16.13
CA THR A 222 4.82 3.71 15.24
C THR A 222 3.31 3.59 15.07
N PHE A 223 2.81 2.37 14.84
CA PHE A 223 1.38 2.12 14.71
C PHE A 223 0.61 2.42 16.02
N GLU A 224 1.12 1.99 17.17
CA GLU A 224 0.53 2.31 18.49
C GLU A 224 0.50 3.82 18.77
N THR A 225 1.47 4.57 18.24
CA THR A 225 1.49 6.04 18.35
C THR A 225 0.40 6.67 17.49
N ILE A 226 0.24 6.19 16.26
CA ILE A 226 -0.84 6.58 15.35
C ILE A 226 -2.22 6.25 15.95
N GLU A 227 -2.41 5.02 16.43
CA GLU A 227 -3.66 4.56 17.03
C GLU A 227 -4.05 5.42 18.24
N ARG A 228 -3.08 5.75 19.11
CA ARG A 228 -3.32 6.64 20.26
C ARG A 228 -3.74 8.05 19.84
N ALA A 229 -3.12 8.61 18.80
CA ALA A 229 -3.50 9.93 18.27
C ALA A 229 -4.92 9.90 17.69
N MET A 230 -5.30 8.79 17.05
CA MET A 230 -6.62 8.61 16.44
C MET A 230 -7.73 8.25 17.43
N ALA A 231 -7.41 7.88 18.67
CA ALA A 231 -8.41 7.68 19.72
C ALA A 231 -9.15 8.98 20.07
N THR A 232 -8.47 10.13 19.95
CA THR A 232 -9.04 11.47 20.15
C THR A 232 -8.51 12.41 19.06
N PRO A 233 -9.05 12.34 17.82
CA PRO A 233 -8.61 13.20 16.73
C PRO A 233 -8.74 14.69 17.11
N PRO A 234 -7.73 15.52 16.81
CA PRO A 234 -7.74 16.93 17.21
C PRO A 234 -8.75 17.77 16.42
N ARG A 235 -9.22 17.27 15.26
CA ARG A 235 -10.15 17.94 14.36
C ARG A 235 -10.99 16.93 13.56
N PRO A 236 -12.17 17.32 13.03
CA PRO A 236 -12.83 16.57 11.95
C PRO A 236 -11.96 16.63 10.68
N ASP A 237 -12.27 15.77 9.70
CA ASP A 237 -11.54 15.69 8.43
C ASP A 237 -10.03 15.45 8.65
N TYR A 238 -9.70 14.62 9.65
CA TYR A 238 -8.33 14.29 10.03
C TYR A 238 -7.92 13.01 9.32
N TYR A 239 -7.30 13.16 8.15
CA TYR A 239 -6.98 12.07 7.24
C TYR A 239 -5.54 11.58 7.41
N ASP A 240 -5.17 10.51 6.72
CA ASP A 240 -3.84 9.89 6.81
C ASP A 240 -2.66 10.87 6.72
N MET A 241 -2.70 11.82 5.79
CA MET A 241 -1.63 12.79 5.62
C MET A 241 -1.55 13.77 6.80
N ASP A 242 -2.68 14.22 7.32
CA ASP A 242 -2.75 15.07 8.51
C ASP A 242 -2.15 14.36 9.73
N VAL A 243 -2.53 13.10 9.94
CA VAL A 243 -2.07 12.28 11.06
C VAL A 243 -0.57 12.13 11.05
N LEU A 244 -0.01 11.81 9.88
CA LEU A 244 1.43 11.61 9.74
C LEU A 244 2.20 12.92 9.90
N ASN A 245 1.71 14.03 9.33
CA ASN A 245 2.39 15.33 9.47
C ASN A 245 2.38 15.81 10.92
N ASP A 246 1.23 15.78 11.60
CA ASP A 246 1.11 16.23 12.99
C ASP A 246 2.03 15.42 13.93
N LEU A 247 2.19 14.12 13.68
CA LEU A 247 3.03 13.24 14.50
C LEU A 247 4.52 13.28 14.16
N PHE A 248 4.87 13.38 12.87
CA PHE A 248 6.21 13.02 12.40
C PHE A 248 6.93 14.10 11.59
N GLN A 249 6.35 15.28 11.37
CA GLN A 249 7.00 16.38 10.62
C GLN A 249 8.45 16.72 11.08
N THR A 250 8.77 16.53 12.36
CA THR A 250 10.11 16.80 12.94
C THR A 250 11.05 15.60 12.95
N THR A 251 10.55 14.39 12.64
CA THR A 251 11.30 13.12 12.69
C THR A 251 11.25 12.32 11.39
N CYS A 252 10.56 12.86 10.38
CA CYS A 252 10.51 12.37 9.01
C CYS A 252 11.84 12.63 8.28
N GLY A 253 12.26 11.69 7.46
CA GLY A 253 13.29 11.90 6.44
C GLY A 253 12.65 12.39 5.13
N TYR A 254 13.15 13.48 4.56
CA TYR A 254 12.56 14.05 3.35
C TYR A 254 13.20 13.49 2.08
N LEU A 255 12.36 13.00 1.17
CA LEU A 255 12.72 12.68 -0.20
C LEU A 255 12.60 13.95 -1.07
N PRO A 256 13.47 14.13 -2.07
CA PRO A 256 13.33 15.19 -3.06
C PRO A 256 11.96 15.21 -3.76
N ASN A 257 11.49 16.40 -4.14
CA ASN A 257 10.17 16.59 -4.77
C ASN A 257 9.92 15.72 -6.01
N HIS A 258 10.96 15.41 -6.81
CA HIS A 258 10.81 14.61 -8.02
C HIS A 258 10.50 13.12 -7.76
N TYR A 259 10.50 12.66 -6.51
CA TYR A 259 10.05 11.32 -6.19
C TYR A 259 8.56 11.14 -6.49
N VAL A 260 7.73 12.15 -6.18
CA VAL A 260 6.31 12.14 -6.51
C VAL A 260 5.90 13.51 -7.02
N VAL A 261 5.40 13.57 -8.25
CA VAL A 261 4.85 14.78 -8.86
C VAL A 261 3.35 14.60 -9.09
N LEU A 262 2.55 15.55 -8.62
CA LEU A 262 1.11 15.53 -8.87
C LEU A 262 0.83 15.83 -10.34
N THR A 263 -0.12 15.13 -10.95
CA THR A 263 -0.41 15.26 -12.38
C THR A 263 -0.73 16.70 -12.82
N TYR A 264 -1.44 17.47 -12.00
CA TYR A 264 -1.75 18.87 -12.33
C TYR A 264 -0.53 19.81 -12.25
N THR A 265 0.51 19.44 -11.50
CA THR A 265 1.74 20.22 -11.34
C THR A 265 2.84 19.82 -12.33
N ILE A 266 2.59 18.85 -13.21
CA ILE A 266 3.54 18.52 -14.29
C ILE A 266 3.78 19.77 -15.15
N VAL A 267 2.72 20.58 -15.36
CA VAL A 267 2.74 21.82 -16.14
C VAL A 267 3.55 22.94 -15.50
N ASP A 268 3.91 22.82 -14.22
CA ASP A 268 4.63 23.88 -13.53
C ASP A 268 6.08 24.01 -14.06
N ASP A 269 6.53 25.26 -14.20
CA ASP A 269 7.88 25.61 -14.65
C ASP A 269 8.94 25.49 -13.54
N VAL A 270 8.56 24.95 -12.38
CA VAL A 270 9.51 24.63 -11.30
C VAL A 270 10.53 23.60 -11.78
N THR A 271 11.80 23.81 -11.45
CA THR A 271 12.88 22.90 -11.86
C THR A 271 13.49 22.11 -10.72
N TRP A 272 13.28 22.48 -9.44
CA TRP A 272 13.86 21.78 -8.27
C TRP A 272 15.33 21.38 -8.43
N SER A 273 16.15 22.34 -8.88
CA SER A 273 17.59 22.18 -9.11
C SER A 273 17.99 21.30 -10.30
N PHE A 274 17.06 20.80 -11.10
CA PHE A 274 17.34 20.25 -12.43
C PHE A 274 17.65 21.39 -13.43
N ALA A 275 18.37 21.11 -14.51
CA ALA A 275 18.73 22.13 -15.51
C ALA A 275 17.51 22.63 -16.30
N SER A 276 16.44 21.83 -16.38
CA SER A 276 15.20 22.21 -17.06
C SER A 276 13.98 21.46 -16.50
N LYS A 277 12.78 21.95 -16.82
CA LYS A 277 11.51 21.24 -16.59
C LYS A 277 11.48 19.87 -17.25
N ALA A 278 12.00 19.76 -18.48
CA ALA A 278 12.09 18.49 -19.19
C ALA A 278 12.97 17.48 -18.43
N GLU A 279 14.10 17.91 -17.90
CA GLU A 279 14.97 17.06 -17.08
C GLU A 279 14.31 16.65 -15.75
N ARG A 280 13.60 17.59 -15.08
CA ARG A 280 12.79 17.28 -13.90
C ARG A 280 11.76 16.19 -14.20
N ILE A 281 11.02 16.33 -15.30
CA ILE A 281 10.01 15.36 -15.73
C ILE A 281 10.66 13.99 -15.99
N LEU A 282 11.75 13.94 -16.76
CA LEU A 282 12.49 12.69 -17.05
C LEU A 282 13.07 12.03 -15.79
N SER A 283 13.36 12.83 -14.76
CA SER A 283 13.90 12.36 -13.49
C SER A 283 12.81 11.99 -12.48
N THR A 284 11.53 12.19 -12.81
CA THR A 284 10.42 11.89 -11.90
C THR A 284 10.21 10.38 -11.74
N TYR A 285 10.05 9.90 -10.51
CA TYR A 285 9.83 8.48 -10.25
C TYR A 285 8.36 8.08 -10.32
N VAL A 286 7.47 8.91 -9.79
CA VAL A 286 6.04 8.62 -9.68
C VAL A 286 5.23 9.86 -10.06
N HIS A 287 4.23 9.69 -10.90
CA HIS A 287 3.20 10.70 -11.13
C HIS A 287 1.91 10.28 -10.43
N HIS A 288 1.51 11.06 -9.43
CA HIS A 288 0.30 10.78 -8.65
C HIS A 288 -0.89 11.50 -9.28
N PHE A 289 -1.96 10.77 -9.59
CA PHE A 289 -3.17 11.37 -10.15
C PHE A 289 -3.84 12.22 -9.06
N SER A 290 -3.73 13.54 -9.14
CA SER A 290 -4.41 14.44 -8.20
C SER A 290 -5.34 15.37 -8.95
N PRO A 291 -6.55 15.62 -8.41
CA PRO A 291 -7.45 16.59 -9.01
C PRO A 291 -6.86 18.00 -8.92
N GLY A 292 -7.02 18.80 -9.98
CA GLY A 292 -6.52 20.17 -10.03
C GLY A 292 -6.45 20.69 -11.46
N LEU A 293 -6.62 22.00 -11.67
CA LEU A 293 -6.63 22.61 -13.01
C LEU A 293 -7.63 21.97 -14.00
N GLY A 294 -8.73 21.36 -13.54
CA GLY A 294 -9.67 20.63 -14.41
C GLY A 294 -9.24 19.19 -14.74
N ILE A 295 -8.11 18.73 -14.20
CA ILE A 295 -7.67 17.33 -14.23
C ILE A 295 -8.41 16.57 -13.15
N PHE A 296 -8.90 15.38 -13.49
CA PHE A 296 -9.53 14.44 -12.55
C PHE A 296 -8.75 13.12 -12.52
N LYS A 297 -9.10 12.24 -11.57
CA LYS A 297 -8.61 10.86 -11.56
C LYS A 297 -8.95 10.17 -12.88
N PRO A 298 -8.14 9.21 -13.38
CA PRO A 298 -8.36 8.59 -14.69
C PRO A 298 -9.75 7.97 -14.89
N TRP A 299 -10.32 7.39 -13.83
CA TRP A 299 -11.67 6.79 -13.86
C TRP A 299 -12.82 7.81 -13.82
N ASN A 300 -12.51 9.09 -13.59
CA ASN A 300 -13.46 10.21 -13.63
C ASN A 300 -13.23 11.12 -14.85
N THR A 301 -12.20 10.85 -15.65
CA THR A 301 -11.86 11.64 -16.84
C THR A 301 -12.42 10.95 -18.09
N PRO A 302 -13.18 11.65 -18.95
CA PRO A 302 -13.63 11.08 -20.22
C PRO A 302 -12.45 10.71 -21.12
N ARG A 303 -12.44 9.48 -21.66
CA ARG A 303 -11.35 9.00 -22.55
C ARG A 303 -11.21 9.83 -23.83
N SER A 304 -12.27 10.53 -24.25
CA SER A 304 -12.26 11.46 -25.40
C SER A 304 -11.33 12.66 -25.22
N VAL A 305 -10.79 12.88 -24.01
CA VAL A 305 -9.76 13.90 -23.77
C VAL A 305 -8.49 13.65 -24.61
N LEU A 306 -8.25 12.40 -25.04
CA LEU A 306 -7.12 12.07 -25.92
C LEU A 306 -7.32 12.55 -27.37
N ASP A 307 -8.57 12.74 -27.80
CA ASP A 307 -8.90 13.21 -29.15
C ASP A 307 -8.60 14.71 -29.32
N HIS A 308 -8.66 15.46 -28.21
CA HIS A 308 -8.50 16.91 -28.18
C HIS A 308 -7.56 17.31 -27.04
N ARG A 309 -6.25 17.12 -27.27
CA ARG A 309 -5.21 17.53 -26.32
C ARG A 309 -5.10 19.05 -26.28
N GLU A 310 -5.49 19.68 -25.17
CA GLU A 310 -5.23 21.10 -24.95
C GLU A 310 -3.74 21.38 -24.76
N ALA A 311 -3.25 22.44 -25.42
CA ALA A 311 -1.85 22.88 -25.36
C ALA A 311 -1.42 23.45 -24.00
N SER A 312 -2.39 23.74 -23.11
CA SER A 312 -2.19 24.19 -21.73
C SER A 312 -1.65 23.10 -20.81
N TYR A 313 -1.84 21.82 -21.16
CA TYR A 313 -1.30 20.70 -20.40
C TYR A 313 -0.04 20.13 -21.04
N GLU A 314 0.78 19.52 -20.20
CA GLU A 314 1.97 18.80 -20.66
C GLU A 314 1.57 17.55 -21.45
N PRO A 315 2.20 17.25 -22.60
CA PRO A 315 1.91 16.04 -23.38
C PRO A 315 1.94 14.75 -22.54
N LEU A 316 2.87 14.69 -21.59
CA LEU A 316 3.01 13.57 -20.66
C LEU A 316 1.73 13.31 -19.86
N PHE A 317 0.94 14.33 -19.51
CA PHE A 317 -0.32 14.12 -18.79
C PHE A 317 -1.27 13.18 -19.54
N TYR A 318 -1.42 13.38 -20.85
CA TYR A 318 -2.25 12.52 -21.70
C TYR A 318 -1.66 11.13 -21.88
N ASP A 319 -0.33 11.03 -21.97
CA ASP A 319 0.35 9.75 -22.11
C ASP A 319 0.21 8.91 -20.84
N LEU A 320 0.23 9.52 -19.66
CA LEU A 320 -0.06 8.85 -18.37
C LEU A 320 -1.51 8.35 -18.29
N LEU A 321 -2.48 9.11 -18.81
CA LEU A 321 -3.88 8.68 -18.89
C LEU A 321 -4.03 7.50 -19.85
N ALA A 322 -3.43 7.58 -21.03
CA ALA A 322 -3.44 6.50 -22.01
C ALA A 322 -2.82 5.22 -21.43
N GLU A 323 -1.65 5.33 -20.78
CA GLU A 323 -0.99 4.20 -20.12
C GLU A 323 -1.88 3.57 -19.04
N TYR A 324 -2.53 4.39 -18.20
CA TYR A 324 -3.46 3.88 -17.19
C TYR A 324 -4.64 3.11 -17.83
N TRP A 325 -5.26 3.67 -18.87
CA TRP A 325 -6.42 3.06 -19.50
C TRP A 325 -6.08 1.79 -20.28
N ASP A 326 -4.92 1.74 -20.95
CA ASP A 326 -4.45 0.52 -21.61
C ASP A 326 -4.25 -0.61 -20.59
N HIS A 327 -3.68 -0.29 -19.42
CA HIS A 327 -3.51 -1.24 -18.33
C HIS A 327 -4.85 -1.64 -17.68
N GLU A 328 -5.78 -0.70 -17.49
CA GLU A 328 -7.13 -0.97 -17.01
C GLU A 328 -7.87 -1.94 -17.93
N ASP A 329 -7.82 -1.71 -19.25
CA ASP A 329 -8.48 -2.57 -20.23
C ASP A 329 -7.87 -3.98 -20.24
N ALA A 330 -6.55 -4.07 -20.14
CA ALA A 330 -5.83 -5.35 -20.17
C ALA A 330 -6.01 -6.18 -18.89
N MET A 331 -6.07 -5.55 -17.72
CA MET A 331 -5.98 -6.25 -16.42
C MET A 331 -7.26 -6.16 -15.58
N CYS A 332 -8.12 -5.19 -15.89
CA CYS A 332 -9.29 -4.85 -15.08
C CYS A 332 -10.61 -4.79 -15.86
N ALA A 333 -10.71 -5.46 -17.00
CA ALA A 333 -11.96 -5.56 -17.77
C ALA A 333 -13.17 -6.03 -16.92
N TRP A 334 -12.92 -6.76 -15.83
CA TRP A 334 -13.92 -7.19 -14.86
C TRP A 334 -14.59 -6.05 -14.07
N LEU A 335 -14.01 -4.86 -14.03
CA LEU A 335 -14.66 -3.68 -13.45
C LEU A 335 -15.91 -3.26 -14.23
N GLN A 336 -15.88 -3.41 -15.56
CA GLN A 336 -17.00 -3.02 -16.42
C GLN A 336 -18.11 -4.08 -16.42
N ALA A 337 -17.78 -5.34 -16.13
CA ALA A 337 -18.71 -6.46 -16.10
C ALA A 337 -19.66 -6.48 -14.88
N GLY A 338 -19.39 -5.67 -13.84
CA GLY A 338 -20.19 -5.60 -12.61
C GLY A 338 -21.36 -4.60 -12.62
N ASN A 339 -21.57 -3.87 -13.72
CA ASN A 339 -22.68 -2.93 -13.91
C ASN A 339 -23.86 -3.54 -14.69
N GLY A 340 -23.90 -4.88 -14.85
CA GLY A 340 -24.92 -5.62 -15.60
C GLY A 340 -25.94 -6.31 -14.72
#